data_AF-A0A935FUZ5-F1
#
_entry.id   AF-A0A935FUZ5-F1
#
_cell.length_a   1.000
_cell.length_b   1.000
_cell.length_c   1.000
_cell.angle_alpha   90.00
_cell.angle_beta   90.00
_cell.angle_gamma   90.00
#
_symmetry.space_group_name_H-M   'P 1'
#
loop_
_entity.id
_entity.type
_entity.pdbx_description
1 polymer ?
#
loop_
_entity_poly.entity_id
_entity_poly.type
_entity_poly.pdbx_seq_one_letter_code
_entity_poly.pdbx_strand_id
1 'polypeptide(L)'
;MNRKAYPEEFREQALSKARARGERTLADIAKELNVSLGTLKGWIQQQNKAQALTGQPTHLPTNLASSQWSAEERLSALLESHGYKDQALHAWCREKGVFEQQLRQWHHEFCQPSKGHLPAELALRQAKQRNDQLERELRRKDKALAEAAALLVLQKSSRRCGRTRKMTGLTQRQDLILLIKHACHSGARLHQACQLLGLSSRTVQRWLRPRLSQEPTPALAPPGARSRRRR
;
A
#
# COMPACT_ATOMS: atom_id res chain seq x y z
N MET A 1 3.33 -47.38 -7.53
CA MET A 1 4.71 -47.42 -8.08
C MET A 1 5.69 -47.37 -6.92
N ASN A 2 6.43 -48.46 -6.69
CA ASN A 2 7.37 -48.56 -5.58
C ASN A 2 8.60 -47.68 -5.88
N ARG A 3 8.73 -46.52 -5.21
CA ARG A 3 9.91 -45.66 -5.36
C ARG A 3 11.06 -46.34 -4.63
N LYS A 4 12.02 -46.90 -5.38
CA LYS A 4 13.28 -47.38 -4.80
C LYS A 4 13.95 -46.20 -4.08
N ALA A 5 14.04 -46.28 -2.76
CA ALA A 5 14.77 -45.32 -1.95
C ALA A 5 16.27 -45.64 -2.09
N TYR A 6 17.02 -44.69 -2.64
CA TYR A 6 18.46 -44.78 -2.77
C TYR A 6 19.10 -43.96 -1.65
N PRO A 7 20.12 -44.49 -0.93
CA PRO A 7 20.90 -43.74 0.04
C PRO A 7 21.49 -42.47 -0.58
N GLU A 8 21.66 -41.42 0.21
CA GLU A 8 22.18 -40.13 -0.25
C GLU A 8 23.62 -40.26 -0.77
N GLU A 9 24.47 -41.00 -0.05
CA GLU A 9 25.86 -41.30 -0.45
C GLU A 9 25.95 -41.96 -1.83
N PHE A 10 25.03 -42.89 -2.12
CA PHE A 10 24.96 -43.55 -3.43
C PHE A 10 24.55 -42.58 -4.54
N ARG A 11 23.63 -41.64 -4.26
CA ARG A 11 23.24 -40.61 -5.22
C ARG A 11 24.40 -39.67 -5.52
N GLU A 12 25.16 -39.26 -4.51
CA GLU A 12 26.33 -38.41 -4.68
C GLU A 12 27.43 -39.10 -5.51
N GLN A 13 27.70 -40.38 -5.23
CA GLN A 13 28.64 -41.17 -6.02
C GLN A 13 28.20 -41.30 -7.49
N ALA A 14 26.91 -41.55 -7.72
CA ALA A 14 26.33 -41.62 -9.06
C ALA A 14 26.45 -40.29 -9.81
N LEU A 15 26.20 -39.17 -9.13
CA LEU A 15 26.33 -37.82 -9.68
C LEU A 15 27.79 -37.45 -9.99
N SER A 16 28.73 -37.84 -9.12
CA SER A 16 30.17 -37.66 -9.35
C SER A 16 30.64 -38.42 -10.59
N LYS A 17 30.27 -39.71 -10.72
CA LYS A 17 30.55 -40.51 -11.93
C LYS A 17 29.90 -39.93 -13.19
N ALA A 18 28.66 -39.45 -13.09
CA ALA A 18 27.95 -38.84 -14.22
C ALA A 18 28.58 -37.52 -14.69
N ARG A 19 29.27 -36.80 -13.79
CA ARG A 19 30.06 -35.61 -14.12
C ARG A 19 31.43 -35.98 -14.70
N ALA A 20 32.08 -37.02 -14.17
CA ALA A 20 33.35 -37.54 -14.65
C ALA A 20 33.23 -38.46 -15.91
N ARG A 21 32.08 -38.43 -16.59
CA ARG A 21 31.76 -39.39 -17.66
C ARG A 21 32.66 -39.31 -18.90
N GLY A 22 33.31 -38.18 -19.14
CA GLY A 22 34.10 -37.95 -20.35
C GLY A 22 33.27 -38.25 -21.61
N GLU A 23 33.73 -39.22 -22.40
CA GLU A 23 33.08 -39.68 -23.64
C GLU A 23 31.96 -40.72 -23.43
N ARG A 24 31.78 -41.25 -22.20
CA ARG A 24 30.75 -42.27 -21.93
C ARG A 24 29.35 -41.66 -21.90
N THR A 25 28.37 -42.41 -22.39
CA THR A 25 26.98 -41.94 -22.36
C THR A 25 26.39 -42.09 -20.96
N LEU A 26 25.40 -41.26 -20.63
CA LEU A 26 24.64 -41.38 -19.37
C LEU A 26 23.88 -42.71 -19.27
N ALA A 27 23.61 -43.37 -20.40
CA ALA A 27 22.96 -44.68 -20.42
C ALA A 27 23.91 -45.78 -19.95
N ASP A 28 25.20 -45.69 -20.29
CA ASP A 28 26.21 -46.68 -19.89
C ASP A 28 26.48 -46.58 -18.39
N ILE A 29 26.58 -45.37 -17.85
CA ILE A 29 26.72 -45.14 -16.40
C ILE A 29 25.49 -45.62 -15.63
N ALA A 30 24.29 -45.43 -16.17
CA ALA A 30 23.07 -45.92 -15.56
C ALA A 30 23.03 -47.46 -15.51
N LYS A 31 23.49 -48.13 -16.57
CA LYS A 31 23.64 -49.60 -16.61
C LYS A 31 24.69 -50.09 -15.60
N GLU A 32 25.86 -49.45 -15.53
CA GLU A 32 26.93 -49.80 -14.57
C GLU A 32 26.45 -49.70 -13.11
N LEU A 33 25.65 -48.68 -12.79
CA LEU A 33 25.14 -48.43 -11.43
C LEU A 33 23.83 -49.17 -11.14
N ASN A 34 23.28 -49.91 -12.11
CA ASN A 34 21.99 -50.59 -12.03
C ASN A 34 20.82 -49.65 -11.63
N VAL A 35 20.87 -48.41 -12.14
CA VAL A 35 19.85 -47.37 -11.95
C VAL A 35 19.16 -47.09 -13.28
N SER A 36 17.87 -46.77 -13.27
CA SER A 36 17.21 -46.35 -14.51
C SER A 36 17.74 -44.99 -14.98
N LEU A 37 17.92 -44.83 -16.29
CA LEU A 37 18.39 -43.58 -16.90
C LEU A 37 17.53 -42.36 -16.51
N GLY A 38 16.22 -42.56 -16.37
CA GLY A 38 15.30 -41.50 -15.91
C GLY A 38 15.58 -41.04 -14.48
N THR A 39 15.93 -41.96 -13.57
CA THR A 39 16.28 -41.64 -12.19
C THR A 39 17.61 -40.88 -12.12
N LEU A 40 18.62 -41.32 -12.87
CA LEU A 40 19.92 -40.62 -12.94
C LEU A 40 19.76 -39.19 -13.51
N LYS A 41 18.98 -39.03 -14.59
CA LYS A 41 18.66 -37.70 -15.14
C LYS A 41 17.89 -36.82 -14.14
N GLY A 42 16.95 -37.42 -13.40
CA GLY A 42 16.19 -36.72 -12.36
C GLY A 42 17.09 -36.18 -11.24
N TRP A 43 18.08 -36.96 -10.77
CA TRP A 43 19.04 -36.50 -9.78
C TRP A 43 19.91 -35.35 -10.29
N ILE A 44 20.38 -35.41 -11.54
CA ILE A 44 21.17 -34.32 -12.14
C ILE A 44 20.34 -33.03 -12.21
N GLN A 45 19.08 -33.11 -12.64
CA GLN A 45 18.19 -31.94 -12.70
C GLN A 45 17.90 -31.36 -11.31
N GLN A 46 17.67 -32.21 -10.32
CA GLN A 46 17.40 -31.79 -8.95
C GLN A 46 18.62 -31.08 -8.34
N GLN A 47 19.82 -31.57 -8.63
CA GLN A 47 21.07 -30.93 -8.20
C GLN A 47 21.30 -29.60 -8.91
N ASN A 48 21.07 -29.50 -10.22
CA ASN A 48 21.17 -28.24 -10.95
C ASN A 48 20.17 -27.19 -10.45
N LYS A 49 18.95 -27.61 -10.08
CA LYS A 49 17.94 -26.74 -9.48
C LYS A 49 18.34 -26.27 -8.08
N ALA A 50 18.92 -27.16 -7.27
CA ALA A 50 19.44 -26.80 -5.95
C ALA A 50 20.62 -25.80 -6.06
N GLN A 51 21.53 -26.02 -7.02
CA GLN A 51 22.64 -25.10 -7.31
C GLN A 51 22.18 -23.74 -7.86
N ALA A 52 21.09 -23.71 -8.63
CA ALA A 52 20.47 -22.46 -9.09
C ALA A 52 19.88 -21.63 -7.93
N LEU A 53 19.46 -22.27 -6.82
CA LEU A 53 19.00 -21.58 -5.61
C LEU A 53 20.16 -21.11 -4.72
N THR A 54 21.34 -21.75 -4.78
CA THR A 54 22.50 -21.42 -3.94
C THR A 54 23.56 -20.53 -4.64
N GLY A 55 23.27 -20.04 -5.85
CA GLY A 55 24.02 -18.92 -6.44
C GLY A 55 25.34 -19.28 -7.13
N GLN A 56 25.64 -20.55 -7.41
CA GLN A 56 26.75 -20.91 -8.31
C GLN A 56 26.25 -21.62 -9.57
N PRO A 57 26.14 -20.88 -10.70
CA PRO A 57 25.78 -21.46 -11.98
C PRO A 57 27.02 -22.09 -12.63
N THR A 58 27.22 -23.41 -12.46
CA THR A 58 28.01 -24.18 -13.43
C THR A 58 27.11 -24.52 -14.62
N HIS A 59 26.92 -23.54 -15.51
CA HIS A 59 26.46 -23.78 -16.86
C HIS A 59 27.66 -23.88 -17.79
N LEU A 60 27.57 -24.74 -18.81
CA LEU A 60 28.44 -24.71 -19.99
C LEU A 60 28.57 -23.25 -20.50
N PRO A 61 29.70 -22.86 -21.13
CA PRO A 61 29.97 -21.48 -21.51
C PRO A 61 29.07 -21.08 -22.68
N THR A 62 27.85 -20.68 -22.36
CA THR A 62 26.95 -20.04 -23.31
C THR A 62 26.14 -19.04 -22.49
N ASN A 63 26.54 -17.77 -22.58
CA ASN A 63 25.90 -16.61 -21.95
C ASN A 63 26.16 -16.36 -20.44
N LEU A 64 27.38 -16.59 -19.94
CA LEU A 64 27.75 -16.05 -18.61
C LEU A 64 28.06 -14.54 -18.64
N ALA A 65 28.52 -14.00 -19.76
CA ALA A 65 28.81 -12.57 -19.85
C ALA A 65 27.52 -11.75 -19.76
N SER A 66 26.45 -12.10 -20.46
CA SER A 66 25.26 -11.26 -20.58
C SER A 66 24.55 -10.91 -19.27
N SER A 67 24.55 -11.82 -18.30
CA SER A 67 23.88 -11.61 -17.01
C SER A 67 24.71 -10.84 -16.00
N GLN A 68 26.01 -10.67 -16.23
CA GLN A 68 26.90 -9.89 -15.34
C GLN A 68 26.89 -8.40 -15.68
N TRP A 69 26.41 -8.00 -16.86
CA TRP A 69 26.42 -6.61 -17.28
C TRP A 69 25.24 -5.86 -16.66
N SER A 70 25.57 -4.82 -15.89
CA SER A 70 24.62 -3.84 -15.37
C SER A 70 23.99 -3.02 -16.51
N ALA A 71 22.88 -2.33 -16.23
CA ALA A 71 22.22 -1.49 -17.24
C ALA A 71 23.14 -0.36 -17.75
N GLU A 72 23.98 0.20 -16.88
CA GLU A 72 24.95 1.23 -17.23
C GLU A 72 26.05 0.68 -18.16
N GLU A 73 26.60 -0.49 -17.84
CA GLU A 73 27.62 -1.14 -18.67
C GLU A 73 27.07 -1.60 -20.02
N ARG A 74 25.80 -2.01 -20.09
CA ARG A 74 25.15 -2.32 -21.38
C ARG A 74 25.03 -1.09 -22.25
N LEU A 75 24.71 0.07 -21.65
CA LEU A 75 24.63 1.33 -22.37
C LEU A 75 26.01 1.78 -22.87
N SER A 76 27.05 1.69 -22.04
CA SER A 76 28.41 2.02 -22.47
C SER A 76 28.89 1.09 -23.59
N ALA A 77 28.61 -0.21 -23.51
CA ALA A 77 28.87 -1.16 -24.59
C ALA A 77 28.16 -0.78 -25.90
N LEU A 78 26.89 -0.37 -25.82
CA LEU A 78 26.15 0.06 -27.01
C LEU A 78 26.77 1.32 -27.62
N LEU A 79 27.18 2.28 -26.80
CA LEU A 79 27.87 3.51 -27.23
C LEU A 79 29.26 3.21 -27.82
N GLU A 80 30.03 2.31 -27.24
CA GLU A 80 31.33 1.90 -27.82
C GLU A 80 31.12 1.15 -29.14
N SER A 81 30.13 0.26 -29.20
CA SER A 81 29.86 -0.58 -30.36
C SER A 81 29.37 0.19 -31.60
N HIS A 82 28.79 1.39 -31.42
CA HIS A 82 28.12 2.14 -32.51
C HIS A 82 29.06 2.53 -33.67
N GLY A 83 30.37 2.66 -33.40
CA GLY A 83 31.37 3.07 -34.38
C GLY A 83 31.98 1.92 -35.19
N TYR A 84 31.79 0.67 -34.77
CA TYR A 84 32.40 -0.50 -35.39
C TYR A 84 31.48 -1.12 -36.45
N LYS A 85 32.05 -1.50 -37.60
CA LYS A 85 31.33 -2.19 -38.68
C LYS A 85 31.78 -3.64 -38.79
N ASP A 86 30.82 -4.55 -38.96
CA ASP A 86 30.92 -5.99 -39.25
C ASP A 86 32.12 -6.70 -38.61
N GLN A 87 33.28 -6.74 -39.29
CA GLN A 87 34.48 -7.45 -38.81
C GLN A 87 35.03 -6.85 -37.50
N ALA A 88 35.08 -5.52 -37.41
CA ALA A 88 35.55 -4.83 -36.21
C ALA A 88 34.56 -5.02 -35.04
N LEU A 89 33.26 -5.09 -35.34
CA LEU A 89 32.23 -5.35 -34.35
C LEU A 89 32.36 -6.77 -33.77
N HIS A 90 32.60 -7.77 -34.62
CA HIS A 90 32.82 -9.15 -34.17
C HIS A 90 34.13 -9.32 -33.37
N ALA A 91 35.19 -8.59 -33.72
CA ALA A 91 36.43 -8.59 -32.96
C ALA A 91 36.21 -8.00 -31.55
N TRP A 92 35.58 -6.82 -31.47
CA TRP A 92 35.21 -6.18 -30.20
C TRP A 92 34.28 -7.06 -29.36
N CYS A 93 33.30 -7.70 -29.99
CA CYS A 93 32.39 -8.67 -29.35
C CYS A 93 33.16 -9.83 -28.69
N ARG A 94 34.19 -10.36 -29.35
CA ARG A 94 35.04 -11.43 -28.78
C ARG A 94 35.90 -10.94 -27.62
N GLU A 95 36.45 -9.73 -27.72
CA GLU A 95 37.26 -9.12 -26.65
C GLU A 95 36.43 -8.86 -25.38
N LYS A 96 35.19 -8.39 -25.55
CA LYS A 96 34.27 -8.10 -24.43
C LYS A 96 33.45 -9.31 -23.99
N GLY A 97 33.51 -10.42 -24.71
CA GLY A 97 32.73 -11.63 -24.43
C GLY A 97 31.22 -11.49 -24.67
N VAL A 98 30.80 -10.57 -25.55
CA VAL A 98 29.40 -10.26 -25.86
C VAL A 98 29.09 -10.67 -27.30
N PHE A 99 27.87 -11.14 -27.57
CA PHE A 99 27.45 -11.47 -28.94
C PHE A 99 26.71 -10.30 -29.61
N GLU A 100 26.80 -10.19 -30.93
CA GLU A 100 26.09 -9.15 -31.69
C GLU A 100 24.56 -9.20 -31.49
N GLN A 101 23.99 -10.41 -31.48
CA GLN A 101 22.57 -10.62 -31.20
C GLN A 101 22.15 -10.02 -29.85
N GLN A 102 23.06 -10.06 -28.88
CA GLN A 102 22.84 -9.55 -27.54
C GLN A 102 22.90 -8.03 -27.49
N LEU A 103 23.82 -7.39 -28.23
CA LEU A 103 23.83 -5.94 -28.41
C LEU A 103 22.53 -5.45 -29.06
N ARG A 104 22.08 -6.13 -30.12
CA ARG A 104 20.81 -5.82 -30.79
C ARG A 104 19.62 -5.97 -29.83
N GLN A 105 19.64 -7.01 -29.00
CA GLN A 105 18.63 -7.22 -27.96
C GLN A 105 18.64 -6.08 -26.92
N TRP A 106 19.81 -5.70 -26.40
CA TRP A 106 19.92 -4.60 -25.44
C TRP A 106 19.45 -3.27 -26.02
N HIS A 107 19.84 -2.97 -27.26
CA HIS A 107 19.35 -1.79 -27.97
C HIS A 107 17.81 -1.79 -28.05
N HIS A 108 17.23 -2.93 -28.39
CA HIS A 108 15.78 -3.08 -28.45
C HIS A 108 15.10 -2.92 -27.08
N GLU A 109 15.68 -3.50 -26.02
CA GLU A 109 15.20 -3.37 -24.64
C GLU A 109 15.22 -1.91 -24.15
N PHE A 110 16.25 -1.13 -24.52
CA PHE A 110 16.31 0.30 -24.19
C PHE A 110 15.31 1.14 -24.97
N CYS A 111 15.09 0.84 -26.26
CA CYS A 111 14.16 1.58 -27.09
C CYS A 111 12.69 1.23 -26.83
N GLN A 112 12.39 0.04 -26.32
CA GLN A 112 11.03 -0.32 -25.96
C GLN A 112 10.64 0.27 -24.60
N PRO A 113 9.45 0.90 -24.47
CA PRO A 113 8.91 1.20 -23.15
C PRO A 113 8.74 -0.14 -22.42
N SER A 114 9.47 -0.32 -21.32
CA SER A 114 9.40 -1.52 -20.49
C SER A 114 7.94 -1.86 -20.20
N LYS A 115 7.45 -2.96 -20.78
CA LYS A 115 6.10 -3.48 -20.55
C LYS A 115 5.86 -3.83 -19.07
N GLY A 116 6.92 -3.85 -18.25
CA GLY A 116 6.87 -4.02 -16.80
C GLY A 116 6.33 -2.82 -16.01
N HIS A 117 6.20 -1.63 -16.61
CA HIS A 117 5.67 -0.46 -15.88
C HIS A 117 4.14 -0.50 -15.72
N LEU A 118 3.40 -1.15 -16.64
CA LEU A 118 1.94 -1.21 -16.58
C LEU A 118 1.41 -1.97 -15.36
N PRO A 119 1.92 -3.18 -15.01
CA PRO A 119 1.50 -3.88 -13.79
C PRO A 119 1.91 -3.15 -12.51
N ALA A 120 3.11 -2.55 -12.50
CA ALA A 120 3.62 -1.80 -11.35
C ALA A 120 2.80 -0.54 -11.09
N GLU A 121 2.40 0.18 -12.13
CA GLU A 121 1.59 1.39 -12.01
C GLU A 121 0.15 1.09 -11.57
N LEU A 122 -0.44 0.00 -12.07
CA LEU A 122 -1.74 -0.48 -11.59
C LEU A 122 -1.68 -0.89 -10.11
N ALA A 123 -0.63 -1.62 -9.71
CA ALA A 123 -0.40 -1.99 -8.31
C ALA A 123 -0.23 -0.75 -7.42
N LEU A 124 0.51 0.27 -7.89
CA LEU A 124 0.68 1.53 -7.18
C LEU A 124 -0.64 2.29 -7.02
N ARG A 125 -1.47 2.35 -8.06
CA ARG A 125 -2.80 2.97 -8.00
C ARG A 125 -3.71 2.26 -7.00
N GLN A 126 -3.74 0.93 -7.01
CA GLN A 126 -4.51 0.15 -6.03
C GLN A 126 -4.00 0.36 -4.60
N ALA A 127 -2.68 0.40 -4.40
CA ALA A 127 -2.09 0.66 -3.10
C ALA A 127 -2.48 2.05 -2.57
N LYS A 128 -2.44 3.09 -3.42
CA LYS A 128 -2.89 4.44 -3.07
C LYS A 128 -4.37 4.49 -2.68
N GLN A 129 -5.24 3.86 -3.48
CA GLN A 129 -6.68 3.79 -3.18
C GLN A 129 -6.96 3.11 -1.84
N ARG A 130 -6.26 2.00 -1.53
CA ARG A 130 -6.37 1.33 -0.24
C ARG A 130 -5.90 2.23 0.90
N ASN A 131 -4.79 2.94 0.71
CA ASN A 131 -4.28 3.87 1.72
C ASN A 131 -5.30 4.98 2.01
N ASP A 132 -5.82 5.65 0.97
CA ASP A 132 -6.86 6.68 1.12
C ASP A 132 -8.11 6.16 1.83
N GLN A 133 -8.54 4.93 1.52
CA GLN A 133 -9.67 4.29 2.18
C GLN A 133 -9.39 4.05 3.67
N LEU A 134 -8.23 3.49 3.99
CA LEU A 134 -7.80 3.24 5.36
C LEU A 134 -7.67 4.54 6.16
N GLU A 135 -7.11 5.59 5.58
CA GLU A 135 -7.05 6.91 6.23
C GLU A 135 -8.44 7.47 6.56
N ARG A 136 -9.41 7.34 5.64
CA ARG A 136 -10.78 7.79 5.89
C ARG A 136 -11.43 7.00 7.02
N GLU A 137 -11.23 5.69 7.05
CA GLU A 137 -11.74 4.83 8.11
C GLU A 137 -11.12 5.18 9.46
N LEU A 138 -9.80 5.41 9.49
CA LEU A 138 -9.06 5.83 10.67
C LEU A 138 -9.60 7.16 11.19
N ARG A 139 -9.73 8.19 10.34
CA ARG A 139 -10.31 9.49 10.72
C ARG A 139 -11.75 9.37 11.23
N ARG A 140 -12.56 8.47 10.66
CA ARG A 140 -13.94 8.21 11.15
C ARG A 140 -13.92 7.57 12.53
N LYS A 141 -13.05 6.58 12.74
CA LYS A 141 -12.88 5.90 14.04
C LYS A 141 -12.37 6.86 15.09
N ASP A 142 -11.33 7.65 14.80
CA ASP A 142 -10.78 8.64 15.72
C ASP A 142 -11.82 9.68 16.12
N LYS A 143 -12.63 10.16 15.16
CA LYS A 143 -13.74 11.07 15.46
C LYS A 143 -14.78 10.44 16.38
N ALA A 144 -15.14 9.17 16.15
CA ALA A 144 -16.07 8.45 17.02
C ALA A 144 -15.48 8.21 18.42
N LEU A 145 -14.18 7.91 18.51
CA LEU A 145 -13.46 7.73 19.76
C LEU A 145 -13.36 9.04 20.55
N ALA A 146 -13.04 10.15 19.88
CA ALA A 146 -13.03 11.49 20.48
C ALA A 146 -14.41 11.88 20.99
N GLU A 147 -15.47 11.62 20.20
CA GLU A 147 -16.85 11.84 20.63
C GLU A 147 -17.20 10.99 21.87
N ALA A 148 -16.87 9.69 21.89
CA ALA A 148 -17.10 8.83 23.05
C ALA A 148 -16.33 9.31 24.29
N ALA A 149 -15.06 9.68 24.16
CA ALA A 149 -14.24 10.20 25.25
C ALA A 149 -14.80 11.50 25.82
N ALA A 150 -15.17 12.45 24.95
CA ALA A 150 -15.76 13.71 25.34
C ALA A 150 -17.11 13.53 26.08
N LEU A 151 -17.93 12.59 25.62
CA LEU A 151 -19.20 12.24 26.27
C LEU A 151 -19.00 11.62 27.65
N LEU A 152 -18.00 10.76 27.84
CA LEU A 152 -17.66 10.18 29.15
C LEU A 152 -17.19 11.26 30.15
N VAL A 153 -16.33 12.18 29.71
CA VAL A 153 -15.88 13.31 30.53
C VAL A 153 -17.05 14.22 30.91
N LEU A 154 -17.95 14.49 29.96
CA LEU A 154 -19.18 15.26 30.21
C LEU A 154 -20.07 14.56 31.23
N GLN A 155 -20.27 13.25 31.09
CA GLN A 155 -21.07 12.45 32.03
C GLN A 155 -20.47 12.47 33.44
N LYS A 156 -19.14 12.39 33.58
CA LYS A 156 -18.46 12.51 34.87
C LYS A 156 -18.67 13.89 35.49
N SER A 157 -18.60 14.94 34.67
CA SER A 157 -18.73 16.33 35.13
C SER A 157 -20.17 16.71 35.48
N SER A 158 -21.16 16.20 34.75
CA SER A 158 -22.57 16.46 35.02
C SER A 158 -23.07 15.77 36.28
N ARG A 159 -22.52 14.59 36.63
CA ARG A 159 -22.80 13.93 37.91
C ARG A 159 -22.42 14.81 39.12
N ARG A 160 -21.35 15.60 39.02
CA ARG A 160 -20.93 16.54 40.07
C ARG A 160 -21.87 17.74 40.22
N CYS A 161 -22.53 18.15 39.14
CA CYS A 161 -23.41 19.32 39.14
C CYS A 161 -24.87 18.99 39.58
N GLY A 162 -25.16 17.72 39.89
CA GLY A 162 -26.49 17.26 40.29
C GLY A 162 -27.46 17.17 39.10
N ARG A 163 -28.09 16.01 38.91
CA ARG A 163 -29.03 15.74 37.81
C ARG A 163 -30.39 16.39 38.12
N THR A 164 -30.46 17.71 38.07
CA THR A 164 -31.65 18.44 38.55
C THR A 164 -32.79 18.36 37.53
N ARG A 165 -33.84 17.64 37.92
CA ARG A 165 -35.09 17.48 37.14
C ARG A 165 -35.99 18.74 37.16
N LYS A 166 -35.59 19.78 37.90
CA LYS A 166 -36.16 21.13 37.91
C LYS A 166 -35.00 22.12 37.89
N MET A 167 -34.91 22.99 36.89
CA MET A 167 -33.70 23.78 36.64
C MET A 167 -34.05 25.26 36.37
N THR A 168 -33.89 26.13 37.37
CA THR A 168 -34.09 27.58 37.20
C THR A 168 -33.18 28.42 38.10
N GLY A 169 -31.86 28.32 37.89
CA GLY A 169 -30.87 29.33 38.30
C GLY A 169 -30.08 29.86 37.09
N LEU A 170 -29.74 31.16 37.06
CA LEU A 170 -28.92 31.74 35.98
C LEU A 170 -27.49 31.19 35.96
N THR A 171 -26.92 30.95 37.14
CA THR A 171 -25.59 30.36 37.33
C THR A 171 -25.52 28.93 36.79
N GLN A 172 -26.50 28.09 37.15
CA GLN A 172 -26.60 26.71 36.65
C GLN A 172 -26.70 26.64 35.12
N ARG A 173 -27.38 27.61 34.48
CA ARG A 173 -27.44 27.70 33.01
C ARG A 173 -26.05 28.00 32.42
N GLN A 174 -25.31 28.92 33.02
CA GLN A 174 -23.97 29.29 32.56
C GLN A 174 -22.99 28.12 32.68
N ASP A 175 -23.02 27.39 33.80
CA ASP A 175 -22.16 26.22 34.03
C ASP A 175 -22.41 25.10 33.02
N LEU A 176 -23.68 24.81 32.71
CA LEU A 176 -24.03 23.81 31.70
C LEU A 176 -23.60 24.23 30.30
N ILE A 177 -23.72 25.51 29.95
CA ILE A 177 -23.24 26.02 28.66
C ILE A 177 -21.73 25.84 28.54
N LEU A 178 -20.97 26.10 29.61
CA LEU A 178 -19.52 25.90 29.63
C LEU A 178 -19.14 24.42 29.48
N LEU A 179 -19.81 23.52 30.20
CA LEU A 179 -19.60 22.07 30.08
C LEU A 179 -19.90 21.55 28.66
N ILE A 180 -20.99 22.02 28.05
CA ILE A 180 -21.34 21.66 26.68
C ILE A 180 -20.30 22.20 25.68
N LYS A 181 -19.85 23.45 25.85
CA LYS A 181 -18.81 24.04 25.00
C LYS A 181 -17.49 23.26 25.08
N HIS A 182 -17.06 22.90 26.30
CA HIS A 182 -15.86 22.09 26.50
C HIS A 182 -16.00 20.71 25.83
N ALA A 183 -17.13 20.02 26.03
CA ALA A 183 -17.37 18.73 25.39
C ALA A 183 -17.38 18.82 23.85
N CYS A 184 -17.97 19.89 23.28
CA CYS A 184 -17.96 20.13 21.83
C CYS A 184 -16.54 20.40 21.31
N HIS A 185 -15.72 21.16 22.06
CA HIS A 185 -14.32 21.39 21.72
C HIS A 185 -13.50 20.09 21.75
N SER A 186 -13.79 19.19 22.69
CA SER A 186 -13.17 17.86 22.76
C SER A 186 -13.68 16.87 21.70
N GLY A 187 -14.62 17.26 20.82
CA GLY A 187 -15.08 16.45 19.70
C GLY A 187 -16.49 15.86 19.82
N ALA A 188 -17.23 16.12 20.89
CA ALA A 188 -18.63 15.67 21.01
C ALA A 188 -19.56 16.48 20.09
N ARG A 189 -20.58 15.84 19.51
CA ARG A 189 -21.66 16.56 18.82
C ARG A 189 -22.57 17.23 19.85
N LEU A 190 -22.97 18.49 19.57
CA LEU A 190 -23.89 19.26 20.42
C LEU A 190 -25.15 18.47 20.78
N HIS A 191 -25.75 17.78 19.80
CA HIS A 191 -26.95 16.97 20.04
C HIS A 191 -26.72 15.85 21.07
N GLN A 192 -25.62 15.10 20.94
CA GLN A 192 -25.27 14.00 21.86
C GLN A 192 -24.95 14.54 23.27
N ALA A 193 -24.22 15.64 23.36
CA ALA A 193 -23.94 16.31 24.63
C ALA A 193 -25.23 16.78 25.33
N CYS A 194 -26.16 17.41 24.60
CA CYS A 194 -27.45 17.85 25.11
C CYS A 194 -28.32 16.65 25.55
N GLN A 195 -28.36 15.58 24.75
CA GLN A 195 -29.12 14.37 25.05
C GLN A 195 -28.65 13.70 26.34
N LEU A 196 -27.33 13.63 26.59
CA LEU A 196 -26.79 13.10 27.86
C LEU A 196 -27.22 13.91 29.09
N LEU A 197 -27.37 15.22 28.92
CA LEU A 197 -27.81 16.14 29.97
C LEU A 197 -29.34 16.19 30.12
N GLY A 198 -30.10 15.50 29.26
CA GLY A 198 -31.56 15.54 29.26
C GLY A 198 -32.13 16.87 28.73
N LEU A 199 -31.35 17.63 27.95
CA LEU A 199 -31.73 18.92 27.37
C LEU A 199 -32.01 18.79 25.87
N SER A 200 -32.97 19.57 25.38
CA SER A 200 -33.15 19.75 23.93
C SER A 200 -32.08 20.70 23.37
N SER A 201 -31.54 20.37 22.19
CA SER A 201 -30.60 21.23 21.46
C SER A 201 -31.16 22.65 21.26
N ARG A 202 -32.46 22.78 21.00
CA ARG A 202 -33.13 24.08 20.84
C ARG A 202 -33.11 24.91 22.12
N THR A 203 -33.20 24.28 23.30
CA THR A 203 -33.17 24.97 24.60
C THR A 203 -31.79 25.59 24.83
N VAL A 204 -30.73 24.84 24.54
CA VAL A 204 -29.34 25.31 24.68
C VAL A 204 -29.02 26.40 23.64
N GLN A 205 -29.47 26.22 22.40
CA GLN A 205 -29.37 27.25 21.36
C GLN A 205 -30.09 28.55 21.74
N ARG A 206 -31.24 28.47 22.40
CA ARG A 206 -31.96 29.65 22.92
C ARG A 206 -31.19 30.36 24.02
N TRP A 207 -30.47 29.64 24.88
CA TRP A 207 -29.60 30.24 25.89
C TRP A 207 -28.34 30.87 25.30
N LEU A 208 -27.86 30.35 24.17
CA LEU A 208 -26.70 30.87 23.44
C LEU A 208 -27.00 32.10 22.58
N ARG A 209 -28.27 32.37 22.25
CA ARG A 209 -28.66 33.61 21.56
C ARG A 209 -28.54 34.80 22.52
N PRO A 210 -27.69 35.79 22.21
CA PRO A 210 -27.77 37.09 22.88
C PRO A 210 -29.17 37.68 22.66
N ARG A 211 -29.75 38.36 23.64
CA ARG A 211 -31.02 39.11 23.53
C ARG A 211 -30.90 40.34 22.58
N LEU A 212 -30.27 40.22 21.42
CA LEU A 212 -30.07 41.32 20.47
C LEU A 212 -31.09 41.28 19.31
N SER A 213 -32.35 40.94 19.59
CA SER A 213 -33.43 40.94 18.59
C SER A 213 -34.80 41.18 19.22
N GLN A 214 -34.88 42.09 20.19
CA GLN A 214 -36.13 42.82 20.45
C GLN A 214 -35.90 44.24 19.96
N GLU A 215 -35.93 44.42 18.63
CA GLU A 215 -36.29 45.73 18.09
C GLU A 215 -37.71 46.02 18.60
N PRO A 216 -37.98 47.16 19.25
CA PRO A 216 -39.34 47.52 19.61
C PRO A 216 -40.14 47.66 18.31
N THR A 217 -41.19 46.87 18.16
CA THR A 217 -42.14 47.00 17.05
C THR A 217 -42.59 48.47 16.99
N PRO A 218 -42.40 49.20 15.87
CA PRO A 218 -42.88 50.57 15.81
C PRO A 218 -44.42 50.51 15.87
N ALA A 219 -44.98 51.23 16.84
CA ALA A 219 -46.41 51.32 17.06
C ALA A 219 -47.11 51.77 15.76
N LEU A 220 -48.11 51.01 15.31
CA LEU A 220 -49.02 51.42 14.25
C LEU A 220 -49.62 52.79 14.62
N ALA A 221 -49.33 53.82 13.83
CA ALA A 221 -50.00 55.10 13.94
C ALA A 221 -51.51 54.92 13.68
N PRO A 222 -52.40 55.60 14.42
CA PRO A 222 -53.84 55.53 14.19
C PRO A 222 -54.19 56.14 12.82
N PRO A 223 -55.17 55.58 12.07
CA PRO A 223 -55.53 56.10 10.77
C PRO A 223 -56.07 57.52 10.89
N GLY A 224 -55.36 58.45 10.24
CA GLY A 224 -55.67 59.87 10.19
C GLY A 224 -57.08 60.16 9.66
N ALA A 225 -57.71 61.11 10.33
CA ALA A 225 -58.99 61.70 9.98
C ALA A 225 -59.06 62.10 8.50
N ARG A 226 -60.02 61.55 7.77
CA ARG A 226 -60.42 62.08 6.46
C ARG A 226 -61.10 63.43 6.68
N SER A 227 -60.39 64.49 6.32
CA SER A 227 -60.93 65.84 6.19
C SER A 227 -62.10 65.86 5.21
N ARG A 228 -63.31 66.11 5.74
CA ARG A 228 -64.44 66.61 4.94
C ARG A 228 -64.17 68.07 4.59
N ARG A 229 -63.92 68.38 3.32
CA ARG A 229 -64.25 69.66 2.67
C ARG A 229 -65.08 69.32 1.44
N ARG A 230 -66.41 69.41 1.58
CA ARG A 230 -67.29 70.54 1.22
C ARG A 230 -67.35 70.77 -0.30
N ARG A 231 -68.55 70.55 -0.86
CA ARG A 231 -69.20 71.59 -1.67
C ARG A 231 -69.80 72.60 -0.70
#